data_AF-A0A8H6N1T7-F1
#
_entry.id   AF-A0A8H6N1T7-F1
#
_cell.length_a   1.000
_cell.length_b   1.000
_cell.length_c   1.000
_cell.angle_alpha   90.00
_cell.angle_beta   90.00
_cell.angle_gamma   90.00
#
_symmetry.space_group_name_H-M   'P 1'
#
loop_
_entity.id
_entity.type
_entity.pdbx_description
1 polymer ?
#
loop_
_entity_poly.entity_id
_entity_poly.type
_entity_poly.pdbx_seq_one_letter_code
_entity_poly.pdbx_strand_id
1 'polypeptide(L)'
;MPARLPLLLKDVGFVDVNDKVFNSFGIRDMLQEPIRKVAIEVVRPLMLAVLEDGGMDTIQALEDVDRLEADMKREVAANDAKFGFHYYWTWGRRP
;
A
#
# COMPACT_ATOMS: atom_id res chain seq x y z
N MET A 1 -8.32 -6.18 7.16
CA MET A 1 -8.48 -4.72 7.41
C MET A 1 -7.49 -4.31 8.49
N PRO A 2 -6.44 -3.53 8.18
CA PRO A 2 -5.42 -3.07 9.15
C PRO A 2 -6.02 -2.37 10.37
N ALA A 3 -7.18 -1.72 10.23
CA ALA A 3 -7.92 -1.11 11.33
C ALA A 3 -8.32 -2.07 12.48
N ARG A 4 -8.30 -3.39 12.26
CA ARG A 4 -8.56 -4.40 13.29
C ARG A 4 -7.32 -4.84 14.06
N LEU A 5 -6.11 -4.47 13.61
CA LEU A 5 -4.86 -4.87 14.26
C LEU A 5 -4.77 -4.47 15.74
N PRO A 6 -5.23 -3.28 16.18
CA PRO A 6 -5.21 -2.93 17.60
C PRO A 6 -6.09 -3.84 18.46
N LEU A 7 -7.23 -4.28 17.93
CA LEU A 7 -8.12 -5.22 18.62
C LEU A 7 -7.44 -6.59 18.74
N LEU A 8 -6.86 -7.09 17.65
CA LEU A 8 -6.15 -8.37 17.65
C LEU A 8 -4.99 -8.39 18.65
N LEU A 9 -4.24 -7.29 18.79
CA LEU A 9 -3.15 -7.19 19.78
C LEU A 9 -3.67 -7.23 21.23
N LYS A 10 -4.78 -6.57 21.51
CA LYS A 10 -5.43 -6.64 22.82
C LYS A 10 -5.94 -8.06 23.12
N ASP A 11 -6.52 -8.73 22.12
CA ASP A 11 -7.03 -10.10 22.25
C ASP A 11 -5.92 -11.11 22.58
N VAL A 12 -4.69 -10.88 22.09
CA VAL A 12 -3.53 -11.71 22.44
C VAL A 12 -2.77 -11.22 23.68
N GLY A 13 -3.36 -10.31 24.46
CA GLY A 13 -2.90 -9.92 25.79
C GLY A 13 -1.90 -8.77 25.84
N PHE A 14 -1.69 -8.02 24.77
CA PHE A 14 -0.86 -6.81 24.85
C PHE A 14 -1.59 -5.69 25.60
N VAL A 15 -0.82 -4.91 26.36
CA VAL A 15 -1.30 -3.72 27.08
C VAL A 15 -0.76 -2.44 26.41
N ASP A 16 -1.34 -1.29 26.76
CA ASP A 16 -0.94 0.02 26.21
C ASP A 16 -0.94 0.07 24.67
N VAL A 17 -1.87 -0.66 24.03
CA VAL A 17 -1.95 -0.77 22.57
C VAL A 17 -2.36 0.58 21.96
N ASN A 18 -1.53 1.07 21.05
CA ASN A 18 -1.71 2.33 20.36
C ASN A 18 -1.47 2.15 18.85
N ASP A 19 -2.02 3.05 18.06
CA ASP A 19 -1.90 3.03 16.61
C ASP A 19 -1.68 4.44 16.05
N LYS A 20 -0.96 4.49 14.94
CA LYS A 20 -0.73 5.71 14.18
C LYS A 20 -0.84 5.40 12.70
N VAL A 21 -1.68 6.19 12.05
CA VAL A 21 -1.84 6.14 10.60
C VAL A 21 -1.00 7.25 9.99
N PHE A 22 -0.02 6.85 9.17
CA PHE A 22 0.67 7.76 8.26
C PHE A 22 0.05 7.61 6.88
N ASN A 23 0.00 8.68 6.10
CA ASN A 23 -0.51 8.61 4.74
C ASN A 23 0.39 9.43 3.82
N SER A 24 0.58 8.94 2.60
CA SER A 24 1.36 9.65 1.60
C SER A 24 0.56 10.73 0.86
N PHE A 25 -0.77 10.74 0.99
CA PHE A 25 -1.67 11.69 0.34
C PHE A 25 -1.59 13.12 0.93
N GLY A 26 -1.28 13.22 2.21
CA GLY A 26 -1.15 14.49 2.94
C GLY A 26 0.20 15.17 2.79
N ILE A 27 1.12 14.55 2.04
CA ILE A 27 2.46 15.10 1.84
C ILE A 27 2.39 16.23 0.81
N ARG A 28 2.89 17.40 1.20
CA ARG A 28 2.87 18.63 0.41
C ARG A 28 4.26 18.96 -0.12
N ASP A 29 4.29 19.92 -1.04
CA ASP A 29 5.51 20.59 -1.50
C ASP A 29 6.53 19.63 -2.13
N MET A 30 7.83 19.82 -1.83
CA MET A 30 8.96 19.16 -2.52
C MET A 30 8.98 17.63 -2.42
N LEU A 31 8.14 17.03 -1.57
CA LEU A 31 8.08 15.58 -1.36
C LEU A 31 6.95 14.90 -2.15
N GLN A 32 6.04 15.66 -2.78
CA GLN A 32 4.90 15.08 -3.51
C GLN A 32 5.34 14.23 -4.71
N GLU A 33 6.22 14.75 -5.55
CA GLU A 33 6.71 14.06 -6.75
C GLU A 33 7.59 12.82 -6.44
N PRO A 34 8.58 12.90 -5.53
CA PRO A 34 9.35 11.73 -5.13
C PRO A 34 8.47 10.58 -4.61
N ILE A 35 7.43 10.91 -3.83
CA ILE A 35 6.57 9.91 -3.21
C ILE A 35 5.57 9.33 -4.21
N ARG A 36 5.07 10.14 -5.14
CA ARG A 36 4.30 9.67 -6.29
C ARG A 36 5.12 8.67 -7.12
N LYS A 37 6.39 8.98 -7.38
CA LYS A 37 7.30 8.09 -8.11
C LYS A 37 7.50 6.76 -7.37
N VAL A 38 7.82 6.81 -6.08
CA VAL A 38 7.96 5.60 -5.26
C VAL A 38 6.67 4.79 -5.23
N ALA A 39 5.52 5.44 -5.12
CA ALA A 39 4.23 4.76 -5.11
C ALA A 39 3.96 3.98 -6.39
N ILE A 40 4.32 4.55 -7.54
CA ILE A 40 4.19 3.88 -8.84
C ILE A 40 5.20 2.75 -8.98
N GLU A 41 6.46 2.98 -8.61
CA GLU A 41 7.54 1.99 -8.78
C GLU A 41 7.36 0.76 -7.87
N VAL A 42 6.71 0.88 -6.71
CA VAL A 42 6.46 -0.24 -5.79
C VAL A 42 5.31 -1.14 -6.25
N VAL A 43 4.37 -0.65 -7.06
CA VAL A 43 3.18 -1.42 -7.48
C VAL A 43 3.56 -2.62 -8.35
N ARG A 44 4.50 -2.50 -9.29
CA ARG A 44 4.92 -3.62 -10.14
C ARG A 44 5.52 -4.79 -9.32
N PRO A 45 6.49 -4.58 -8.42
CA PRO A 45 6.97 -5.64 -7.52
C PRO A 45 5.86 -6.33 -6.72
N LEU A 46 4.86 -5.59 -6.23
CA LEU A 46 3.74 -6.18 -5.50
C LEU A 46 2.88 -7.08 -6.40
N MET A 47 2.59 -6.64 -7.62
CA MET A 47 1.83 -7.43 -8.60
C MET A 47 2.58 -8.70 -9.02
N LEU A 48 3.90 -8.61 -9.18
CA LEU A 48 4.74 -9.78 -9.48
C LEU A 48 4.74 -10.79 -8.32
N ALA A 49 4.83 -10.33 -7.08
CA ALA A 49 4.75 -11.22 -5.92
C ALA A 49 3.40 -11.97 -5.84
N VAL A 50 2.30 -11.30 -6.20
CA VAL A 50 0.98 -11.95 -6.30
C VAL A 50 0.97 -13.01 -7.40
N LEU A 51 1.56 -12.71 -8.56
CA LEU A 51 1.66 -13.68 -9.66
C LEU A 51 2.50 -14.90 -9.27
N GLU A 52 3.61 -14.70 -8.58
CA GLU A 52 4.49 -15.76 -8.07
C GLU A 52 3.80 -16.66 -7.03
N ASP A 53 2.87 -16.12 -6.23
CA ASP A 53 2.09 -16.86 -5.23
C ASP A 53 0.87 -17.61 -5.83
N GLY A 54 0.81 -17.74 -7.16
CA GLY A 54 -0.25 -18.45 -7.88
C GLY A 54 -1.33 -17.55 -8.49
N GLY A 55 -1.15 -16.23 -8.39
CA GLY A 55 -2.03 -15.25 -9.02
C GLY A 55 -3.35 -15.01 -8.28
N MET A 56 -4.15 -14.12 -8.86
CA MET A 56 -5.51 -13.82 -8.43
C MET A 56 -6.37 -13.53 -9.67
N ASP A 57 -7.69 -13.38 -9.51
CA ASP A 57 -8.62 -13.12 -10.63
C ASP A 57 -8.19 -11.99 -11.58
N THR A 58 -7.44 -11.00 -11.07
CA THR A 58 -6.97 -9.85 -11.84
C THR A 58 -5.54 -9.93 -12.35
N ILE A 59 -4.73 -10.88 -11.84
CA ILE A 59 -3.31 -11.05 -12.17
C ILE A 59 -3.05 -12.56 -12.32
N GLN A 60 -3.11 -13.05 -13.55
CA GLN A 60 -2.90 -14.47 -13.85
C GLN A 60 -1.68 -14.72 -14.73
N ALA A 61 -1.23 -13.70 -15.45
CA ALA A 61 -0.03 -13.75 -16.28
C ALA A 61 0.77 -12.45 -16.22
N LEU A 62 1.97 -12.46 -16.79
CA LEU A 62 2.84 -11.28 -16.82
C LEU A 62 2.22 -10.13 -17.63
N GLU A 63 1.43 -10.46 -18.66
CA GLU A 63 0.70 -9.51 -19.48
C GLU A 63 -0.32 -8.71 -18.66
N ASP A 64 -0.91 -9.31 -17.61
CA ASP A 64 -1.81 -8.60 -16.71
C ASP A 64 -1.05 -7.56 -15.87
N VAL A 65 0.14 -7.92 -15.41
CA VAL A 65 1.03 -7.02 -14.65
C VAL A 65 1.40 -5.82 -15.52
N ASP A 66 1.80 -6.07 -16.76
CA ASP A 66 2.18 -5.03 -17.73
C ASP A 66 0.99 -4.11 -18.07
N ARG A 67 -0.19 -4.70 -18.31
CA ARG A 67 -1.43 -3.96 -18.57
C ARG A 67 -1.80 -3.06 -17.40
N LEU A 68 -1.82 -3.59 -16.18
CA LEU A 68 -2.19 -2.85 -14.97
C LEU A 68 -1.19 -1.72 -14.66
N GLU A 69 0.10 -1.96 -14.84
CA GLU A 69 1.11 -0.91 -14.68
C GLU A 69 0.94 0.20 -15.72
N ALA A 70 0.68 -0.15 -16.98
CA ALA A 70 0.45 0.82 -18.04
C ALA A 70 -0.81 1.66 -17.81
N ASP A 71 -1.89 1.03 -17.34
CA ASP A 71 -3.13 1.72 -17.00
C ASP A 71 -2.92 2.66 -15.81
N MET A 72 -2.21 2.23 -14.76
CA MET A 72 -1.86 3.10 -13.63
C MET A 72 -1.02 4.31 -14.07
N LYS A 73 0.02 4.11 -14.89
CA LYS A 73 0.85 5.21 -15.41
C LYS A 73 0.02 6.18 -16.26
N ARG A 74 -0.93 5.66 -17.03
CA ARG A 74 -1.85 6.48 -17.84
C ARG A 74 -2.78 7.32 -16.97
N GLU A 75 -3.41 6.73 -15.96
CA GLU A 75 -4.26 7.45 -15.00
C GLU A 75 -3.50 8.57 -14.29
N VAL A 76 -2.28 8.28 -13.87
CA VAL A 76 -1.39 9.26 -13.24
C VAL A 76 -1.05 10.40 -14.21
N ALA A 77 -0.73 10.10 -15.47
CA ALA A 77 -0.27 11.10 -16.44
C ALA A 77 -1.41 11.91 -17.06
N ALA A 78 -2.56 11.27 -17.35
CA ALA A 78 -3.67 11.87 -18.08
C ALA A 78 -4.73 12.49 -17.17
N ASN A 79 -4.97 11.91 -15.99
CA ASN A 79 -6.07 12.29 -15.10
C ASN A 79 -5.58 12.94 -13.79
N ASP A 80 -4.27 13.19 -13.66
CA ASP A 80 -3.63 13.65 -12.42
C ASP A 80 -4.03 12.79 -11.20
N ALA A 81 -4.22 11.49 -11.43
CA ALA A 81 -4.62 10.58 -10.39
C ALA A 81 -3.57 10.52 -9.28
N LYS A 82 -4.00 10.73 -8.03
CA LYS A 82 -3.14 10.67 -6.86
C LYS A 82 -3.00 9.23 -6.37
N PHE A 83 -1.79 8.69 -6.48
CA PHE A 83 -1.43 7.39 -5.95
C PHE A 83 -0.64 7.53 -4.65
N GLY A 84 -0.89 6.63 -3.72
CA GLY A 84 -0.32 6.70 -2.39
C GLY A 84 -0.71 5.53 -1.51
N PHE A 85 -0.16 5.50 -0.30
CA PHE A 85 -0.37 4.45 0.68
C PHE A 85 -0.80 5.03 2.02
N HIS A 86 -1.63 4.26 2.71
CA HIS A 86 -1.83 4.39 4.14
C HIS A 86 -0.93 3.39 4.85
N TYR A 87 -0.03 3.90 5.70
CA TYR A 87 0.82 3.09 6.54
C TYR A 87 0.22 3.03 7.94
N TYR A 88 -0.16 1.83 8.36
CA TYR A 88 -0.68 1.57 9.69
C TYR A 88 0.47 1.08 10.56
N TRP A 89 0.82 1.85 11.58
CA TRP A 89 1.82 1.48 12.57
C TRP A 89 1.11 1.22 13.89
N THR A 90 1.08 -0.04 14.34
CA THR A 90 0.41 -0.47 15.57
C THR A 90 1.43 -1.09 16.51
N TRP A 91 1.41 -0.69 17.78
CA TRP A 91 2.33 -1.19 18.80
C TRP A 91 1.65 -1.35 20.14
N GLY A 92 2.23 -2.17 21.01
CA GLY A 92 1.78 -2.40 22.37
C GLY A 92 2.91 -2.96 23.21
N ARG A 93 2.74 -2.95 24.53
CA ARG A 93 3.69 -3.51 25.48
C ARG A 93 3.24 -4.93 25.84
N ARG A 94 4.18 -5.87 25.96
CA ARG A 94 3.89 -7.16 26.59
C ARG A 94 3.57 -6.92 28.07
N PRO A 95 2.62 -7.67 28.67
CA PRO A 95 2.25 -7.53 30.09
C PRO A 95 3.45 -7.36 31.02
#